data_AF-A0A936E640-F1
#
_entry.id   AF-A0A936E640-F1
#
_cell.length_a   1.000
_cell.length_b   1.000
_cell.length_c   1.000
_cell.angle_alpha   90.00
_cell.angle_beta   90.00
_cell.angle_gamma   90.00
#
_symmetry.space_group_name_H-M   'P 1'
#
loop_
_entity.id
_entity.type
_entity.pdbx_description
1 polymer ?
#
loop_
_entity_poly.entity_id
_entity_poly.type
_entity_poly.pdbx_seq_one_letter_code
_entity_poly.pdbx_strand_id
1 'polypeptide(L)' 'MKINKEWHEKNKMPKNATFEQRVKWHLDHVKHCECRPVPEKLLAEMKEKHIKVE' A
#
# COMPACT_ATOMS: atom_id res chain seq x y z
N MET A 1 -8.31 15.27 -4.39
CA MET A 1 -7.34 14.33 -3.78
C MET A 1 -5.96 14.96 -3.82
N LYS A 2 -5.29 15.09 -2.67
CA LYS A 2 -3.95 15.66 -2.57
C LYS A 2 -2.92 14.54 -2.68
N ILE A 3 -2.16 14.56 -3.78
CA ILE A 3 -1.06 13.62 -3.97
C ILE A 3 0.19 14.15 -3.27
N ASN A 4 0.80 13.32 -2.42
CA ASN A 4 2.12 13.60 -1.85
C ASN A 4 3.19 13.14 -2.85
N LYS A 5 3.58 14.03 -3.77
CA LYS A 5 4.54 13.73 -4.84
C LYS A 5 5.88 13.26 -4.28
N GLU A 6 6.40 13.95 -3.27
CA GLU A 6 7.68 13.61 -2.64
C GLU A 6 7.69 12.19 -2.07
N TRP A 7 6.58 11.78 -1.44
CA TRP A 7 6.46 10.41 -0.93
C TRP A 7 6.45 9.40 -2.06
N HIS A 8 5.71 9.63 -3.15
CA HIS A 8 5.68 8.74 -4.31
C HIS A 8 7.03 8.63 -5.03
N GLU A 9 7.82 9.70 -5.07
CA GLU A 9 9.14 9.69 -5.68
C GLU A 9 10.14 8.85 -4.88
N LYS A 10 10.07 8.92 -3.55
CA LYS A 10 10.91 8.14 -2.64
C LYS A 10 10.43 6.70 -2.47
N ASN A 11 9.12 6.48 -2.46
CA ASN A 11 8.47 5.19 -2.25
C ASN A 11 7.75 4.75 -3.52
N LYS A 12 8.51 4.38 -4.55
CA LYS A 12 7.92 3.81 -5.76
C LYS A 12 7.57 2.34 -5.53
N MET A 13 6.37 1.94 -5.95
CA MET A 13 5.98 0.53 -5.91
C MET A 13 6.94 -0.28 -6.80
N PRO A 14 7.54 -1.38 -6.29
CA PRO A 14 8.36 -2.26 -7.11
C PRO A 14 7.56 -2.88 -8.26
N LYS A 15 8.16 -3.01 -9.45
CA LYS A 15 7.48 -3.59 -10.64
C LYS A 15 6.96 -5.01 -10.41
N ASN A 16 7.69 -5.81 -9.64
CA ASN A 16 7.32 -7.18 -9.26
C ASN A 16 7.17 -7.31 -7.75
N ALA A 17 6.45 -6.36 -7.13
CA ALA A 17 6.24 -6.35 -5.69
C ALA A 17 5.55 -7.64 -5.24
N THR A 18 6.14 -8.30 -4.24
CA THR A 18 5.50 -9.41 -3.52
C THR A 18 4.25 -8.90 -2.81
N PHE A 19 3.40 -9.83 -2.38
CA PHE A 19 2.19 -9.50 -1.64
C PHE A 19 2.50 -8.61 -0.41
N GLU A 20 3.47 -9.02 0.41
CA GLU A 20 3.88 -8.29 1.61
C GLU A 20 4.43 -6.89 1.28
N GLN A 21 5.21 -6.76 0.21
CA GLN A 21 5.70 -5.46 -0.25
C GLN A 21 4.55 -4.54 -0.68
N ARG A 22 3.54 -5.06 -1.38
CA ARG A 22 2.34 -4.28 -1.74
C ARG A 22 1.56 -3.85 -0.52
N VAL A 23 1.34 -4.75 0.43
CA VAL A 23 0.65 -4.45 1.69
C VAL A 23 1.39 -3.34 2.43
N LYS A 24 2.69 -3.53 2.68
CA LYS A 24 3.52 -2.53 3.37
C LYS A 24 3.46 -1.18 2.67
N TRP A 25 3.64 -1.17 1.35
CA TRP A 25 3.59 0.06 0.56
C TRP A 25 2.23 0.75 0.67
N HIS A 26 1.11 0.02 0.59
CA HIS A 26 -0.23 0.60 0.68
C HIS A 26 -0.55 1.12 2.08
N LEU A 27 -0.12 0.42 3.14
CA LEU A 27 -0.28 0.86 4.52
C LEU A 27 0.50 2.14 4.81
N ASP A 28 1.70 2.25 4.24
CA ASP A 28 2.53 3.44 4.36
C ASP A 28 1.98 4.59 3.50
N HIS A 29 1.54 4.27 2.28
CA HIS A 29 0.89 5.20 1.36
C HIS A 29 -0.28 5.92 2.03
N VAL A 30 -1.23 5.20 2.63
CA VAL A 30 -2.41 5.83 3.26
C VAL A 30 -2.07 6.73 4.45
N LYS A 31 -0.91 6.55 5.10
CA LYS A 31 -0.43 7.43 6.19
C LYS A 31 0.15 8.74 5.66
N HIS A 32 0.72 8.72 4.45
CA HIS A 32 1.44 9.85 3.87
C HIS A 32 0.73 10.52 2.69
N CYS A 33 -0.22 9.83 2.05
CA CYS A 33 -0.86 10.20 0.81
C CYS A 33 -2.29 9.60 0.71
N GLU A 34 -3.27 10.48 0.56
CA GLU A 34 -4.69 10.09 0.48
C GLU A 34 -5.17 9.98 -0.97
N CYS A 35 -4.25 9.90 -1.94
CA CYS A 35 -4.62 9.93 -3.36
C CYS A 35 -5.37 8.68 -3.82
N ARG A 36 -5.23 7.57 -3.08
CA ARG A 36 -5.88 6.30 -3.38
C ARG A 36 -6.00 5.42 -2.12
N PRO A 37 -7.18 4.87 -1.82
CA PRO A 37 -7.33 3.87 -0.76
C PRO A 37 -6.66 2.54 -1.13
N VAL A 38 -6.51 1.66 -0.13
CA VAL A 38 -6.00 0.30 -0.35
C VAL A 38 -6.98 -0.47 -1.27
N PRO A 39 -6.51 -1.15 -2.33
CA PRO A 39 -7.38 -1.90 -3.23
C PRO A 39 -8.17 -2.99 -2.49
N GLU A 40 -9.46 -3.15 -2.81
CA GLU A 40 -10.34 -4.14 -2.17
C GLU A 40 -9.81 -5.57 -2.32
N LYS A 41 -9.24 -5.91 -3.48
CA LYS A 41 -8.61 -7.22 -3.70
C LYS A 41 -7.43 -7.47 -2.74
N LEU A 42 -6.61 -6.45 -2.52
CA LEU A 42 -5.48 -6.54 -1.59
C LEU A 42 -5.98 -6.70 -0.15
N LEU A 43 -7.04 -5.97 0.23
CA LEU A 43 -7.68 -6.12 1.53
C LEU A 43 -8.28 -7.52 1.73
N ALA A 44 -8.90 -8.09 0.70
CA ALA A 44 -9.41 -9.46 0.74
C ALA A 44 -8.26 -10.47 0.93
N GLU A 45 -7.20 -10.37 0.12
CA GLU A 45 -6.02 -11.22 0.24
C GLU A 45 -5.33 -11.08 1.62
N MET A 46 -5.30 -9.87 2.21
CA MET A 46 -4.79 -9.64 3.58
C MET A 46 -5.62 -10.37 4.64
N LYS A 47 -6.95 -10.34 4.50
CA LYS A 47 -7.87 -11.08 5.38
C LYS A 47 -7.68 -12.58 5.24
N GLU A 48 -7.60 -13.08 4.01
CA GLU A 48 -7.42 -14.51 3.71
C GLU A 48 -6.09 -15.05 4.23
N LYS A 49 -5.03 -14.24 4.21
CA LYS A 49 -3.70 -14.64 4.68
C LYS A 49 -3.50 -14.47 6.19
N HIS A 50 -4.52 -14.06 6.95
CA HIS A 50 -4.44 -13.81 8.40
C HIS A 50 -3.25 -12.92 8.80
N ILE A 51 -2.90 -11.95 7.94
CA ILE A 51 -1.76 -11.07 8.17
C ILE A 51 -2.13 -10.12 9.32
N LYS A 52 -1.53 -10.35 10.50
CA LYS A 52 -1.55 -9.36 11.58
C LYS A 52 -0.66 -8.20 11.14
N VAL A 53 -1.28 -7.05 10.93
CA VAL A 53 -0.55 -5.79 10.77
C VAL A 53 -0.23 -5.33 12.19
N GLU A 54 0.97 -5.65 12.66
CA GLU A 54 1.51 -5.23 13.97
C GLU A 54 1.97 -3.76 13.94
#